data_AF-A0A821UZP7-F1
#
_entry.id   AF-A0A821UZP7-F1
#
_cell.length_a   1.000
_cell.length_b   1.000
_cell.length_c   1.000
_cell.angle_alpha   90.00
_cell.angle_beta   90.00
_cell.angle_gamma   90.00
#
_symmetry.space_group_name_H-M   'P 1'
#
loop_
_entity.id
_entity.type
_entity.pdbx_description
1 polymer ?
#
loop_
_entity_poly.entity_id
_entity_poly.type
_entity_poly.pdbx_seq_one_letter_code
_entity_poly.pdbx_strand_id
1 'polypeptide(L)'
;MKIDPSKISTSITPFAMIDEHSAIPQEQEILFTMHTIFRVGEIKQTADNSRLWEVQLTITDESDPQLAGLTDRIKEEVQGTSGWYRMGKLMLKVGHFDQAEELYNELLENASDDSDRALIYHQ
;
A
#
# COMPACT_ATOMS: atom_id res chain seq x y z
N MET A 1 -26.66 7.25 10.21
CA MET A 1 -25.77 6.07 10.35
C MET A 1 -25.22 6.10 11.76
N LYS A 2 -25.20 4.98 12.51
CA LYS A 2 -24.64 4.91 13.88
C LYS A 2 -23.50 3.90 13.89
N ILE A 3 -22.31 4.28 14.34
CA ILE A 3 -21.11 3.43 14.33
C ILE A 3 -20.60 3.19 15.76
N ASP A 4 -20.01 2.01 16.04
CA ASP A 4 -19.57 1.55 17.37
C ASP A 4 -18.03 1.46 17.49
N PRO A 5 -17.38 2.25 18.38
CA PRO A 5 -15.92 2.37 18.53
C PRO A 5 -15.20 1.11 18.98
N SER A 6 -15.86 0.28 19.77
CA SER A 6 -15.20 -0.75 20.58
C SER A 6 -14.63 -1.92 19.75
N LYS A 7 -14.85 -1.88 18.43
CA LYS A 7 -14.47 -2.94 17.48
C LYS A 7 -13.36 -2.59 16.50
N ILE A 8 -12.87 -1.36 16.43
CA ILE A 8 -11.81 -1.00 15.47
C ILE A 8 -10.44 -0.86 16.19
N SER A 9 -10.40 -1.00 17.53
CA SER A 9 -9.20 -0.91 18.40
C SER A 9 -8.21 -2.06 18.24
N THR A 10 -8.56 -3.05 17.43
CA THR A 10 -7.74 -4.20 17.03
C THR A 10 -7.12 -4.04 15.63
N SER A 11 -7.24 -2.87 14.99
CA SER A 11 -6.62 -2.54 13.71
C SER A 11 -5.23 -1.87 13.88
N ILE A 12 -4.16 -2.29 13.16
CA ILE A 12 -2.87 -1.55 12.98
C ILE A 12 -3.08 -0.28 12.16
N THR A 13 -4.24 -0.16 11.51
CA THR A 13 -4.69 1.08 10.91
C THR A 13 -5.63 1.76 11.87
N PRO A 14 -5.10 2.75 12.60
CA PRO A 14 -5.83 3.38 13.67
C PRO A 14 -7.09 4.05 13.13
N PHE A 15 -8.11 3.96 13.96
CA PHE A 15 -9.36 4.66 13.80
C PHE A 15 -9.67 5.37 15.13
N ALA A 16 -10.58 6.33 15.11
CA ALA A 16 -11.14 6.96 16.29
C ALA A 16 -12.59 7.35 16.04
N MET A 17 -13.44 7.22 17.05
CA MET A 17 -14.69 7.97 17.05
C MET A 17 -14.37 9.43 17.30
N ILE A 18 -15.03 10.33 16.58
CA ILE A 18 -14.86 11.78 16.66
C ILE A 18 -16.20 12.48 16.91
N ASP A 19 -17.18 11.74 17.46
CA ASP A 19 -18.52 12.22 17.82
C ASP A 19 -18.48 13.54 18.63
N GLU A 20 -17.51 13.71 19.54
CA GLU A 20 -17.33 14.92 20.38
C GLU A 20 -16.81 16.16 19.61
N HIS A 21 -16.42 15.96 18.35
CA HIS A 21 -15.86 16.99 17.47
C HIS A 21 -16.72 17.25 16.22
N SER A 22 -17.88 16.60 16.11
CA SER A 22 -18.79 16.83 14.99
C SER A 22 -19.27 18.29 14.97
N ALA A 23 -19.33 18.89 13.78
CA ALA A 23 -19.94 20.21 13.59
C ALA A 23 -21.47 20.17 13.81
N ILE A 24 -22.06 18.98 13.79
CA ILE A 24 -23.49 18.73 13.99
C ILE A 24 -23.68 17.94 15.30
N PRO A 25 -24.25 18.54 16.37
CA PRO A 25 -24.26 17.97 17.73
C PRO A 25 -24.94 16.60 17.96
N GLN A 26 -25.45 15.94 16.92
CA GLN A 26 -26.25 14.71 16.98
C GLN A 26 -25.77 13.62 16.02
N GLU A 27 -24.72 13.90 15.23
CA GLU A 27 -24.11 12.89 14.35
C GLU A 27 -23.05 12.06 15.09
N GLN A 28 -22.84 10.85 14.59
CA GLN A 28 -21.75 9.97 15.02
C GLN A 28 -20.77 9.84 13.87
N GLU A 29 -19.51 10.12 14.15
CA GLU A 29 -18.45 10.26 13.14
C GLU A 29 -17.23 9.43 13.52
N ILE A 30 -16.58 8.86 12.50
CA ILE A 30 -15.38 8.04 12.67
C ILE A 30 -14.29 8.52 11.71
N LEU A 31 -13.09 8.71 12.25
CA LEU A 31 -11.85 8.86 11.48
C LEU A 31 -11.14 7.51 11.40
N PHE A 32 -10.62 7.14 10.23
CA PHE A 32 -9.76 5.95 10.03
C PHE A 32 -8.62 6.27 9.05
N THR A 33 -7.46 5.64 9.22
CA THR A 33 -6.32 5.83 8.30
C THR A 33 -6.42 4.92 7.07
N MET A 34 -5.75 5.30 5.98
CA MET A 34 -5.65 4.50 4.75
C MET A 34 -4.22 3.93 4.62
N HIS A 35 -4.05 2.94 3.73
CA HIS A 35 -2.80 2.20 3.46
C HIS A 35 -2.47 1.09 4.46
N THR A 36 -3.51 0.52 5.09
CA THR A 36 -3.41 -0.72 5.84
C THR A 36 -3.06 -1.88 4.93
N ILE A 37 -2.10 -2.70 5.38
CA ILE A 37 -1.87 -4.00 4.77
C ILE A 37 -2.52 -5.05 5.66
N PHE A 38 -3.29 -5.93 5.02
CA PHE A 38 -3.91 -7.07 5.65
C PHE A 38 -3.37 -8.35 5.02
N ARG A 39 -3.03 -9.31 5.86
CA ARG A 39 -2.82 -10.68 5.44
C ARG A 39 -4.18 -11.36 5.27
N VAL A 40 -4.39 -11.92 4.08
CA VAL A 40 -5.47 -12.87 3.83
C VAL A 40 -5.12 -14.21 4.46
N GLY A 41 -5.91 -14.62 5.44
CA GLY A 41 -5.85 -15.92 6.09
C GLY A 41 -6.76 -16.94 5.40
N GLU A 42 -7.56 -17.66 6.21
CA GLU A 42 -8.52 -18.64 5.69
C GLU A 42 -9.61 -17.96 4.84
N ILE A 43 -9.96 -18.61 3.73
CA ILE A 43 -11.10 -18.27 2.87
C ILE A 43 -12.01 -19.49 2.86
N LYS A 44 -13.25 -19.34 3.33
CA LYS A 44 -14.20 -20.47 3.40
C LYS A 44 -15.62 -20.05 3.08
N GLN A 45 -16.39 -21.02 2.59
CA GLN A 45 -17.80 -20.86 2.34
C GLN A 45 -18.58 -21.04 3.66
N THR A 46 -19.54 -20.17 3.93
CA THR A 46 -20.35 -20.25 5.15
C THR A 46 -21.24 -21.49 5.11
N ALA A 47 -21.30 -22.24 6.22
CA ALA A 47 -21.99 -23.54 6.28
C ALA A 47 -23.50 -23.46 6.00
N ASP A 48 -24.09 -22.30 6.27
CA ASP A 48 -25.50 -21.96 6.18
C ASP A 48 -25.90 -21.37 4.81
N ASN A 49 -24.94 -20.98 3.97
CA ASN A 49 -25.21 -20.51 2.63
C ASN A 49 -24.02 -20.71 1.67
N SER A 50 -24.20 -21.61 0.71
CA SER A 50 -23.22 -21.91 -0.34
C SER A 50 -23.00 -20.78 -1.36
N ARG A 51 -23.43 -19.55 -1.08
CA ARG A 51 -23.14 -18.37 -1.91
C ARG A 51 -22.36 -17.28 -1.17
N LEU A 52 -22.12 -17.43 0.13
CA LEU A 52 -21.36 -16.48 0.94
C LEU A 52 -20.00 -17.04 1.33
N TRP A 53 -18.99 -16.17 1.30
CA TRP A 53 -17.61 -16.49 1.62
C TRP A 53 -17.12 -15.57 2.74
N GLU A 54 -16.45 -16.16 3.72
CA GLU A 54 -15.76 -15.46 4.79
C GLU A 54 -14.26 -15.43 4.50
N VAL A 55 -13.66 -14.26 4.64
CA VAL A 55 -12.22 -14.04 4.47
C VAL A 55 -11.68 -13.50 5.79
N GLN A 56 -10.77 -14.24 6.42
CA GLN A 56 -10.08 -13.75 7.60
C GLN A 56 -8.99 -12.77 7.19
N LEU A 57 -9.08 -11.53 7.66
CA LEU A 57 -8.05 -10.51 7.48
C LEU A 57 -7.33 -10.28 8.81
N THR A 58 -6.05 -10.59 8.84
CA THR A 58 -5.18 -10.25 9.97
C THR A 58 -4.39 -9.03 9.58
N ILE A 59 -4.47 -8.02 10.42
CA ILE A 59 -3.76 -6.81 10.17
C ILE A 59 -2.25 -7.03 10.36
N THR A 60 -1.43 -6.51 9.44
CA THR A 60 0.04 -6.67 9.47
C THR A 60 0.75 -5.38 9.85
N ASP A 61 1.84 -5.49 10.60
CA ASP A 61 2.73 -4.38 10.95
C ASP A 61 4.12 -4.62 10.33
N GLU A 62 5.05 -3.72 10.61
CA GLU A 62 6.43 -3.79 10.14
C GLU A 62 7.20 -5.00 10.67
N SER A 63 6.76 -5.61 11.78
CA SER A 63 7.39 -6.82 12.35
C SER A 63 6.92 -8.11 11.68
N ASP A 64 5.96 -8.00 10.75
CA ASP A 64 5.40 -9.13 10.06
C ASP A 64 6.42 -9.80 9.13
N PRO A 65 6.77 -11.09 9.35
CA PRO A 65 7.85 -11.73 8.62
C PRO A 65 7.54 -11.98 7.14
N GLN A 66 6.26 -12.11 6.76
CA GLN A 66 5.92 -12.31 5.35
C GLN A 66 5.88 -10.98 4.60
N LEU A 67 5.44 -9.91 5.26
CA LEU A 67 5.51 -8.56 4.70
C LEU A 67 6.97 -8.14 4.50
N ALA A 68 7.84 -8.45 5.47
CA ALA A 68 9.28 -8.28 5.35
C ALA A 68 9.85 -9.08 4.17
N GLY A 69 9.52 -10.38 4.07
CA GLY A 69 9.96 -11.22 2.96
C GLY A 69 9.48 -10.74 1.59
N LEU A 70 8.22 -10.29 1.47
CA LEU A 70 7.69 -9.71 0.25
C LEU A 70 8.44 -8.43 -0.13
N THR A 71 8.70 -7.56 0.85
CA THR A 71 9.44 -6.31 0.64
C THR A 71 10.84 -6.58 0.14
N ASP A 72 11.54 -7.57 0.71
CA ASP A 72 12.88 -7.94 0.28
C ASP A 72 12.88 -8.56 -1.12
N ARG A 73 11.89 -9.39 -1.44
CA ARG A 73 11.73 -9.93 -2.79
C ARG A 73 11.51 -8.82 -3.82
N ILE A 74 10.68 -7.82 -3.49
CA ILE A 74 10.46 -6.67 -4.38
C ILE A 74 11.77 -5.93 -4.60
N LYS A 75 12.57 -5.68 -3.55
CA LYS A 75 13.90 -5.02 -3.67
C LYS A 75 14.84 -5.79 -4.59
N GLU A 76 14.83 -7.14 -4.54
CA GLU A 76 15.60 -7.99 -5.46
C GLU A 76 15.13 -7.87 -6.91
N GLU A 77 13.83 -7.71 -7.15
CA GLU A 77 13.28 -7.62 -8.50
C GLU A 77 13.45 -6.24 -9.11
N VAL A 78 13.46 -5.18 -8.29
CA VAL A 78 13.67 -3.80 -8.74
C VAL A 78 15.12 -3.35 -8.64
N GLN A 79 16.09 -4.27 -8.61
CA GLN A 79 17.52 -3.92 -8.50
C GLN A 79 17.97 -2.95 -9.60
N GLY A 80 18.90 -2.07 -9.24
CA GLY A 80 19.35 -0.99 -10.11
C GLY A 80 20.57 -0.27 -9.55
N THR A 81 21.26 0.45 -10.42
CA THR A 81 22.52 1.16 -10.13
C THR A 81 22.34 2.33 -9.16
N SER A 82 21.13 2.90 -9.05
CA SER A 82 20.80 4.01 -8.17
C SER A 82 19.40 3.84 -7.56
N GLY A 83 19.12 4.56 -6.47
CA GLY A 83 17.80 4.58 -5.84
C GLY A 83 16.68 5.00 -6.79
N TRP A 84 16.94 5.95 -7.68
CA TRP A 84 15.98 6.44 -8.66
C TRP A 84 15.62 5.38 -9.72
N TYR A 85 16.62 4.62 -10.20
CA TYR A 85 16.35 3.52 -11.12
C TYR A 85 15.51 2.44 -10.48
N ARG A 86 15.76 2.12 -9.20
CA ARG A 86 14.94 1.16 -8.45
C ARG A 86 13.50 1.68 -8.29
N MET A 87 13.33 2.98 -8.06
CA MET A 87 12.02 3.61 -7.94
C MET A 87 11.24 3.56 -9.25
N GLY A 88 11.86 3.93 -10.38
CA GLY A 88 11.22 3.82 -11.70
C GLY A 88 10.83 2.38 -12.02
N LYS A 89 11.71 1.41 -11.76
CA LYS A 89 11.38 -0.02 -11.91
C LYS A 89 10.22 -0.46 -11.01
N LEU A 90 10.17 0.04 -9.78
CA LEU A 90 9.05 -0.23 -8.87
C LEU A 90 7.75 0.34 -9.44
N MET A 91 7.74 1.58 -9.89
CA MET A 91 6.59 2.23 -10.52
C MET A 91 6.08 1.42 -11.73
N LEU A 92 6.98 1.00 -12.61
CA LEU A 92 6.65 0.12 -13.75
C LEU A 92 6.03 -1.20 -13.27
N LYS A 93 6.61 -1.83 -12.24
CA LYS A 93 6.14 -3.10 -11.69
C LYS A 93 4.75 -3.00 -11.07
N VAL A 94 4.41 -1.88 -10.44
CA VAL A 94 3.08 -1.63 -9.85
C VAL A 94 2.10 -0.97 -10.81
N GLY A 95 2.49 -0.74 -12.07
CA GLY A 95 1.63 -0.22 -13.14
C GLY A 95 1.48 1.31 -13.17
N HIS A 96 2.32 2.04 -12.45
CA HIS A 96 2.34 3.50 -12.43
C HIS A 96 3.20 4.03 -13.59
N PHE A 97 2.77 3.77 -14.82
CA PHE A 97 3.56 4.03 -16.02
C PHE A 97 3.81 5.52 -16.25
N ASP A 98 2.78 6.36 -16.10
CA ASP A 98 2.90 7.81 -16.29
C ASP A 98 3.93 8.42 -15.32
N GLN A 99 3.88 8.01 -14.05
CA GLN A 99 4.82 8.48 -13.03
C GLN A 99 6.25 7.97 -13.28
N ALA A 100 6.39 6.74 -13.80
CA ALA A 100 7.68 6.21 -14.19
C ALA A 100 8.26 7.01 -15.38
N GLU A 101 7.44 7.34 -16.37
CA GLU A 101 7.83 8.15 -17.52
C GLU A 101 8.26 9.56 -17.08
N GLU A 102 7.47 10.22 -16.24
CA GLU A 102 7.84 11.53 -15.64
C GLU A 102 9.20 11.45 -14.96
N LEU A 103 9.42 10.44 -14.11
CA LEU A 103 10.70 10.24 -13.42
C LEU A 103 11.86 10.02 -14.39
N TYR A 104 11.70 9.17 -15.41
CA TYR A 104 12.78 8.89 -16.35
C TYR A 104 13.11 10.10 -17.23
N ASN A 105 12.10 10.89 -17.61
CA ASN A 105 12.32 12.15 -18.33
C ASN A 105 13.10 13.16 -17.48
N GLU A 106 12.75 13.32 -16.20
CA GLU A 106 13.54 14.16 -15.28
C GLU A 106 14.99 13.67 -15.14
N LEU A 107 15.20 12.36 -15.06
CA LEU A 107 16.56 11.79 -15.01
C LEU A 107 17.34 12.06 -16.30
N LEU A 108 16.69 12.03 -17.47
CA LEU A 108 17.32 12.29 -18.76
C LEU A 108 17.73 13.76 -18.92
N GLU A 109 16.89 14.68 -18.47
CA GLU A 109 17.19 16.12 -18.48
C GLU A 109 18.41 16.46 -17.61
N ASN A 110 18.59 15.72 -16.51
CA ASN A 110 19.67 15.95 -15.54
C ASN A 110 20.86 14.99 -15.70
N ALA A 111 20.92 14.21 -16.77
CA ALA A 111 22.01 13.26 -16.99
C ALA A 111 23.35 13.97 -17.19
N SER A 112 24.40 13.48 -16.52
CA SER A 112 25.72 14.12 -16.50
C SER A 112 26.47 13.95 -17.82
N ASP A 113 26.26 12.81 -18.49
CA ASP A 113 26.91 12.45 -19.75
C ASP A 113 26.06 11.43 -20.55
N ASP A 114 26.56 11.07 -21.73
CA ASP A 114 25.89 10.12 -22.62
C ASP A 114 25.84 8.69 -22.06
N SER A 115 26.76 8.32 -21.15
CA SER A 115 26.74 7.03 -20.48
C SER A 115 25.57 6.96 -19.49
N ASP A 116 25.33 8.02 -18.73
CA ASP A 116 24.17 8.15 -17.86
C ASP A 116 22.87 8.09 -18.66
N ARG A 117 22.79 8.79 -19.79
CA ARG A 117 21.63 8.75 -20.70
C ARG A 117 21.38 7.34 -21.24
N ALA A 118 22.43 6.63 -21.64
CA ALA A 118 22.32 5.27 -22.15
C ALA A 118 21.74 4.30 -21.10
N LEU A 119 22.08 4.48 -19.82
CA LEU A 119 21.53 3.68 -18.73
C LEU A 119 20.03 3.94 -18.50
N ILE A 120 19.56 5.17 -18.74
CA ILE A 120 18.14 5.52 -18.62
C ILE A 120 17.35 4.95 -19.81
N TYR A 121 17.86 5.06 -21.04
CA TYR A 121 17.19 4.50 -22.23
C TYR A 121 17.09 2.97 -22.24
N HIS A 122 17.90 2.27 -21.44
CA HIS A 122 17.86 0.82 -21.31
C HIS A 122 16.85 0.32 -20.25
N GLN A 123 16.16 1.23 -19.54
CA GLN A 123 15.08 0.84 -18.61
C GLN A 123 13.79 0.57 -19.37
#